data_AF-A0A7C5J231-F1
#
_entry.id   AF-A0A7C5J231-F1
#
_cell.length_a   1.000
_cell.length_b   1.000
_cell.length_c   1.000
_cell.angle_alpha   90.00
_cell.angle_beta   90.00
_cell.angle_gamma   90.00
#
_symmetry.space_group_name_H-M   'P 1'
#
loop_
_entity.id
_entity.type
_entity.pdbx_description
1 polymer ?
#
loop_
_entity_poly.entity_id
_entity_poly.type
_entity_poly.pdbx_seq_one_letter_code
_entity_poly.pdbx_strand_id
1 'polypeptide(L)'
;MSATLFQVVPSALEATTGRARSRWRIDDATWVAALAESSGCDAQRVGLKIWALVLARVAGERQARVGRDDASWIVEVPDDGEIAAWLREPPQPCSEPADSSWGPSSNVALSWWIDGDELVGERALDQLDEATVERLAATWMSFASRLAGATSLGDVDVVDDEERAGLLAGNDETRTRYRPRATVHELFREQARARPDRPALVWMGGSLSYGELDARSDALAHRLVAEGVGPDIPVAVTLPRGPDALVAVLAILKAGGAYLPLDSGYPRERLLFIIEDAGARVLIGDRDHPELASLCDRTVYVTDHHPAAGPVAEQATARSLAYVMYTSGSTGTPKGVLIEHRSIVRLVGRVRYVTLDSETTFLHAAPLGFDASTLEIWGPLLHGGRCAIYPDPVPTGEGLARIITALGVTHAWLTAALFNAVVDDDPSHLRGLRQLFTGGEALSPRHVREALAALPDTEIHNGYGPTECTTFTTTHAIARDTPPTATSIPIGRPIADTAVYVLNRRRRLVPKGFIGELYIGGLGVARGYLARPELDRERFVDNLIDPRDDD
;
A
#
# COMPACT_ATOMS: atom_id res chain seq x y z
N MET A 1 28.01 17.96 -8.53
CA MET A 1 27.96 19.43 -8.46
C MET A 1 28.50 19.87 -7.11
N SER A 2 29.12 21.05 -7.07
CA SER A 2 29.88 21.61 -5.94
C SER A 2 29.12 21.52 -4.62
N ALA A 3 29.82 21.27 -3.52
CA ALA A 3 29.27 21.24 -2.18
C ALA A 3 28.71 22.64 -1.84
N THR A 4 27.40 22.80 -2.00
CA THR A 4 26.66 24.01 -1.61
C THR A 4 26.67 24.08 -0.09
N LEU A 5 27.26 25.15 0.45
CA LEU A 5 27.35 25.42 1.89
C LEU A 5 25.98 25.88 2.40
N PHE A 6 25.04 24.95 2.57
CA PHE A 6 23.88 25.21 3.43
C PHE A 6 24.43 25.42 4.85
N GLN A 7 24.33 26.65 5.37
CA GLN A 7 24.79 26.97 6.71
C GLN A 7 23.59 27.36 7.57
N VAL A 8 23.34 26.58 8.63
CA VAL A 8 22.42 26.99 9.70
C VAL A 8 23.14 27.94 10.64
N VAL A 9 22.62 29.14 10.77
CA VAL A 9 23.07 30.13 11.75
C VAL A 9 22.31 29.87 13.06
N PRO A 10 23.00 29.83 14.23
CA PRO A 10 22.36 29.52 15.51
C PRO A 10 21.16 30.42 15.82
N SER A 11 20.14 29.83 16.46
CA SER A 11 18.84 30.45 16.75
C SER A 11 18.92 31.74 17.55
N ALA A 12 18.11 32.73 17.18
CA ALA A 12 17.66 33.77 18.10
C ALA A 12 16.22 33.46 18.53
N LEU A 13 15.92 33.60 19.83
CA LEU A 13 14.54 33.60 20.32
C LEU A 13 13.85 34.86 19.80
N GLU A 14 12.76 34.71 19.04
CA GLU A 14 11.92 35.84 18.67
C GLU A 14 11.19 36.35 19.93
N ALA A 15 11.50 37.57 20.34
CA ALA A 15 10.93 38.19 21.54
C ALA A 15 9.40 38.39 21.47
N THR A 16 8.82 38.38 20.27
CA THR A 16 7.40 38.64 19.99
C THR A 16 6.53 37.39 19.92
N THR A 17 7.06 36.25 19.47
CA THR A 17 6.28 35.01 19.25
C THR A 17 6.61 33.90 20.24
N GLY A 18 7.73 33.98 20.97
CA GLY A 18 8.17 32.96 21.91
C GLY A 18 8.61 31.64 21.25
N ARG A 19 8.65 31.58 19.90
CA ARG A 19 9.07 30.39 19.15
C ARG A 19 10.57 30.41 18.87
N ALA A 20 11.17 29.23 18.93
CA ALA A 20 12.54 29.04 18.49
C ALA A 20 12.56 28.99 16.96
N ARG A 21 13.28 29.93 16.34
CA ARG A 21 13.54 29.97 14.90
C ARG A 21 15.01 29.72 14.63
N SER A 22 15.31 29.15 13.47
CA SER A 22 16.69 29.10 12.96
C SER A 22 16.74 29.74 11.59
N ARG A 23 17.85 30.45 11.33
CA ARG A 23 18.13 31.05 10.03
C ARG A 23 19.06 30.14 9.26
N TRP A 24 18.84 30.03 7.98
CA TRP A 24 19.70 29.30 7.04
C TRP A 24 20.06 30.21 5.87
N ARG A 25 21.21 29.94 5.25
CA ARG A 25 21.66 30.64 4.04
C ARG A 25 22.16 29.66 2.99
N ILE A 26 22.09 30.09 1.75
CA ILE A 26 22.69 29.45 0.60
C ILE A 26 23.51 30.50 -0.14
N ASP A 27 24.80 30.22 -0.26
CA ASP A 27 25.72 31.01 -1.06
C ASP A 27 25.60 30.55 -2.53
N ASP A 28 25.41 31.49 -3.48
CA ASP A 28 25.23 31.29 -4.94
C ASP A 28 23.77 31.33 -5.47
N ALA A 29 23.11 32.47 -5.30
CA ALA A 29 21.84 32.81 -5.95
C ALA A 29 22.04 33.63 -7.25
N THR A 30 23.17 33.47 -7.95
CA THR A 30 23.55 34.27 -9.14
C THR A 30 22.52 34.22 -10.29
N TRP A 31 21.77 33.14 -10.38
CA TRP A 31 20.67 32.98 -11.34
C TRP A 31 19.47 33.90 -11.05
N VAL A 32 19.27 34.36 -9.80
CA VAL A 32 18.24 35.37 -9.45
C VAL A 32 18.58 36.68 -10.14
N ALA A 33 19.86 37.07 -10.11
CA ALA A 33 20.34 38.27 -10.78
C ALA A 33 20.17 38.16 -12.30
N ALA A 34 20.46 37.01 -12.89
CA ALA A 34 20.25 36.77 -14.32
C ALA A 34 18.77 36.85 -14.74
N LEU A 35 17.87 36.28 -13.93
CA LEU A 35 16.42 36.38 -14.16
C LEU A 35 15.90 37.80 -13.91
N ALA A 36 16.42 38.52 -12.92
CA ALA A 36 16.10 39.92 -12.65
C ALA A 36 16.51 40.83 -13.83
N GLU A 37 17.73 40.65 -14.35
CA GLU A 37 18.24 41.39 -15.51
C GLU A 37 17.41 41.12 -16.77
N SER A 38 17.19 39.85 -17.11
CA SER A 38 16.43 39.47 -18.32
C SER A 38 14.95 39.85 -18.27
N SER A 39 14.34 39.87 -17.08
CA SER A 39 12.92 40.25 -16.93
C SER A 39 12.71 41.75 -16.69
N GLY A 40 13.75 42.49 -16.29
CA GLY A 40 13.67 43.87 -15.83
C GLY A 40 13.00 44.01 -14.45
N CYS A 41 13.00 42.95 -13.63
CA CYS A 41 12.39 42.93 -12.31
C CYS A 41 13.43 43.06 -11.19
N ASP A 42 12.99 43.42 -9.99
CA ASP A 42 13.84 43.38 -8.80
C ASP A 42 14.08 41.95 -8.32
N ALA A 43 15.25 41.67 -7.74
CA ALA A 43 15.65 40.33 -7.29
C ALA A 43 14.72 39.75 -6.21
N GLN A 44 14.13 40.59 -5.35
CA GLN A 44 13.19 40.12 -4.33
C GLN A 44 11.92 39.56 -4.97
N ARG A 45 11.36 40.27 -5.94
CA ARG A 45 10.20 39.81 -6.72
C ARG A 45 10.51 38.51 -7.43
N VAL A 46 11.67 38.41 -8.08
CA VAL A 46 12.09 37.17 -8.76
C VAL A 46 12.14 36.01 -7.78
N GLY A 47 12.84 36.16 -6.65
CA GLY A 47 12.93 35.11 -5.62
C GLY A 47 11.55 34.72 -5.05
N LEU A 48 10.70 35.71 -4.75
CA LEU A 48 9.35 35.50 -4.25
C LEU A 48 8.48 34.73 -5.24
N LYS A 49 8.50 35.10 -6.52
CA LYS A 49 7.68 34.45 -7.54
C LYS A 49 8.16 33.04 -7.83
N ILE A 50 9.47 32.80 -7.92
CA ILE A 50 10.02 31.45 -8.13
C ILE A 50 9.69 30.54 -6.95
N TRP A 51 9.68 31.07 -5.72
CA TRP A 51 9.20 30.30 -4.58
C TRP A 51 7.76 29.84 -4.75
N ALA A 52 6.89 30.79 -5.05
CA ALA A 52 5.49 30.52 -5.25
C ALA A 52 5.27 29.50 -6.36
N LEU A 53 6.05 29.59 -7.44
CA LEU A 53 6.07 28.62 -8.53
C LEU A 53 6.46 27.21 -8.04
N VAL A 54 7.55 27.05 -7.28
CA VAL A 54 7.93 25.73 -6.73
C VAL A 54 6.86 25.18 -5.80
N LEU A 55 6.36 25.98 -4.85
CA LEU A 55 5.32 25.56 -3.92
C LEU A 55 4.04 25.13 -4.65
N ALA A 56 3.56 25.94 -5.60
CA ALA A 56 2.38 25.64 -6.38
C ALA A 56 2.59 24.36 -7.21
N ARG A 57 3.72 24.20 -7.90
CA ARG A 57 3.99 23.03 -8.74
C ARG A 57 4.16 21.75 -7.93
N VAL A 58 4.82 21.80 -6.76
CA VAL A 58 4.92 20.67 -5.83
C VAL A 58 3.54 20.28 -5.31
N ALA A 59 2.71 21.25 -4.92
CA ALA A 59 1.37 21.00 -4.40
C ALA A 59 0.36 20.59 -5.50
N GLY A 60 0.65 20.89 -6.77
CA GLY A 60 -0.29 20.74 -7.87
C GLY A 60 -1.34 21.86 -7.91
N GLU A 61 -1.00 23.05 -7.43
CA GLU A 61 -1.85 24.24 -7.44
C GLU A 61 -1.50 25.17 -8.61
N ARG A 62 -2.41 26.11 -8.92
CA ARG A 62 -2.18 27.21 -9.88
C ARG A 62 -1.90 28.54 -9.22
N GLN A 63 -1.90 28.56 -7.90
CA GLN A 63 -1.61 29.74 -7.11
C GLN A 63 -0.84 29.31 -5.87
N ALA A 64 0.04 30.18 -5.39
CA ALA A 64 0.64 30.02 -4.08
C ALA A 64 0.59 31.36 -3.35
N ARG A 65 0.28 31.29 -2.06
CA ARG A 65 0.35 32.44 -1.17
C ARG A 65 1.73 32.43 -0.53
N VAL A 66 2.46 33.54 -0.59
CA VAL A 66 3.82 33.69 -0.09
C VAL A 66 3.93 34.95 0.74
N GLY A 67 4.76 34.95 1.78
CA GLY A 67 4.84 36.08 2.70
C GLY A 67 6.16 36.22 3.40
N ARG A 68 6.37 37.42 3.93
CA ARG A 68 7.52 37.83 4.71
C ARG A 68 7.01 38.75 5.82
N ASP A 69 7.44 38.48 7.06
CA ASP A 69 6.99 39.21 8.24
C ASP A 69 5.45 39.24 8.31
N ASP A 70 4.85 40.43 8.40
CA ASP A 70 3.39 40.62 8.44
C ASP A 70 2.76 40.83 7.05
N ALA A 71 3.54 40.75 5.96
CA ALA A 71 3.08 40.95 4.60
C ALA A 71 2.91 39.63 3.83
N SER A 72 1.86 39.54 3.02
CA SER A 72 1.55 38.37 2.21
C SER A 72 1.06 38.76 0.81
N TRP A 73 1.32 37.87 -0.13
CA TRP A 73 0.92 38.01 -1.51
C TRP A 73 0.39 36.69 -2.08
N ILE A 74 -0.53 36.79 -3.03
CA ILE A 74 -0.95 35.68 -3.89
C ILE A 74 -0.23 35.81 -5.23
N VAL A 75 0.37 34.70 -5.66
CA VAL A 75 1.05 34.60 -6.95
C VAL A 75 0.33 33.55 -7.79
N GLU A 76 -0.18 33.98 -8.95
CA GLU A 76 -0.68 33.07 -9.98
C GLU A 76 0.50 32.37 -10.68
N VAL A 77 0.33 31.07 -10.89
CA VAL A 77 1.33 30.16 -11.43
C VAL A 77 0.71 29.41 -12.60
N PRO A 78 0.80 29.97 -13.82
CA PRO A 78 0.27 29.30 -15.00
C PRO A 78 1.12 28.07 -15.35
N ASP A 79 0.53 27.16 -16.12
CA ASP A 79 1.19 25.94 -16.60
C ASP A 79 2.32 26.21 -17.59
N ASP A 80 2.11 27.25 -18.40
CA ASP A 80 2.95 27.62 -19.52
C ASP A 80 2.93 29.15 -19.69
N GLY A 81 3.85 29.67 -20.49
CA GLY A 81 3.97 31.09 -20.79
C GLY A 81 5.38 31.63 -20.60
N GLU A 82 5.67 32.75 -21.26
CA GLU A 82 7.00 33.36 -21.23
C GLU A 82 7.39 33.78 -19.80
N ILE A 83 8.52 33.26 -19.32
CA ILE A 83 8.99 33.46 -17.94
C ILE A 83 9.17 34.95 -17.64
N ALA A 84 9.77 35.71 -18.57
CA ALA A 84 10.00 37.14 -18.38
C ALA A 84 8.69 37.94 -18.30
N ALA A 85 7.68 37.57 -19.09
CA ALA A 85 6.36 38.20 -19.05
C ALA A 85 5.68 37.92 -17.71
N TRP A 86 5.67 36.66 -17.27
CA TRP A 86 5.14 36.30 -15.97
C TRP A 86 5.85 37.04 -14.85
N LEU A 87 7.19 37.07 -14.80
CA LEU A 87 7.95 37.75 -13.73
C LEU A 87 7.57 39.23 -13.57
N ARG A 88 7.27 39.93 -14.68
CA ARG A 88 6.85 41.35 -14.67
C ARG A 88 5.51 41.59 -13.99
N GLU A 89 4.61 40.61 -14.00
CA GLU A 89 3.30 40.72 -13.36
C GLU A 89 3.44 40.84 -11.84
N PRO A 90 2.96 41.94 -11.22
CA PRO A 90 3.10 42.15 -9.79
C PRO A 90 2.24 41.13 -9.02
N PRO A 91 2.75 40.55 -7.92
CA PRO A 91 1.98 39.67 -7.08
C PRO A 91 0.87 40.45 -6.35
N GLN A 92 -0.27 39.81 -6.10
CA GLN A 92 -1.44 40.47 -5.53
C GLN A 92 -1.34 40.53 -3.99
N PRO A 93 -1.44 41.72 -3.35
CA PRO A 93 -1.44 41.82 -1.90
C PRO A 93 -2.61 41.04 -1.30
N CYS A 94 -2.37 40.33 -0.19
CA CYS A 94 -3.39 39.61 0.55
C CYS A 94 -3.52 40.23 1.95
N SER A 95 -4.76 40.48 2.41
CA SER A 95 -5.02 41.00 3.76
C SER A 95 -4.99 39.91 4.84
N GLU A 96 -4.96 38.65 4.42
CA GLU A 96 -4.78 37.49 5.29
C GLU A 96 -3.31 37.07 5.30
N PRO A 97 -2.75 36.57 6.41
CA PRO A 97 -1.38 36.06 6.45
C PRO A 97 -1.11 35.00 5.36
N ALA A 98 0.14 34.90 4.89
CA ALA A 98 0.52 34.05 3.76
C ALA A 98 0.39 32.53 4.02
N ASP A 99 0.01 31.75 3.00
CA ASP A 99 -0.03 30.28 3.01
C ASP A 99 1.34 29.65 2.66
N SER A 100 2.45 30.41 2.66
CA SER A 100 3.79 29.83 2.53
C SER A 100 4.22 29.06 3.79
N SER A 101 3.28 28.81 4.70
CA SER A 101 3.38 27.77 5.71
C SER A 101 3.11 26.40 5.08
N TRP A 102 4.08 25.49 5.21
CA TRP A 102 3.76 24.06 5.19
C TRP A 102 2.89 23.75 6.42
N GLY A 103 1.56 23.85 6.28
CA GLY A 103 0.56 23.58 7.32
C GLY A 103 -0.64 24.54 7.29
N PRO A 104 -1.84 24.14 7.78
CA PRO A 104 -3.04 24.95 7.69
C PRO A 104 -3.05 26.10 8.71
N SER A 105 -3.13 27.33 8.19
CA SER A 105 -3.59 28.57 8.84
C SER A 105 -2.78 29.17 10.01
N SER A 106 -2.47 30.47 9.84
CA SER A 106 -2.07 31.50 10.82
C SER A 106 -0.65 31.50 11.42
N ASN A 107 0.25 30.61 11.01
CA ASN A 107 1.66 30.63 11.45
C ASN A 107 2.63 30.34 10.31
N VAL A 108 3.41 31.34 9.86
CA VAL A 108 4.42 31.15 8.82
C VAL A 108 5.51 30.19 9.33
N ALA A 109 5.46 28.95 8.85
CA ALA A 109 6.41 27.88 9.19
C ALA A 109 7.80 28.12 8.59
N LEU A 110 7.83 28.78 7.42
CA LEU A 110 9.02 29.04 6.61
C LEU A 110 8.88 30.39 5.91
N SER A 111 9.88 31.26 6.05
CA SER A 111 10.02 32.51 5.30
C SER A 111 11.38 32.56 4.64
N TRP A 112 11.52 33.37 3.59
CA TRP A 112 12.80 33.60 2.94
C TRP A 112 12.86 34.90 2.15
N TRP A 113 14.07 35.29 1.77
CA TRP A 113 14.36 36.49 0.99
C TRP A 113 15.75 36.39 0.35
N ILE A 114 16.02 37.28 -0.61
CA ILE A 114 17.34 37.42 -1.21
C ILE A 114 18.15 38.44 -0.38
N ASP A 115 19.41 38.18 -0.09
CA ASP A 115 20.32 39.13 0.55
C ASP A 115 21.63 39.20 -0.24
N GLY A 116 21.76 40.22 -1.10
CA GLY A 116 22.83 40.24 -2.11
C GLY A 116 22.72 39.05 -3.07
N ASP A 117 23.76 38.21 -3.09
CA ASP A 117 23.82 36.97 -3.87
C ASP A 117 23.49 35.72 -3.03
N GLU A 118 22.96 35.90 -1.81
CA GLU A 118 22.56 34.82 -0.91
C GLU A 118 21.04 34.63 -0.89
N LEU A 119 20.58 33.37 -0.79
CA LEU A 119 19.21 33.07 -0.37
C LEU A 119 19.21 32.83 1.13
N VAL A 120 18.42 33.61 1.86
CA VAL A 120 18.29 33.51 3.31
C VAL A 120 16.87 33.09 3.66
N GLY A 121 16.71 32.20 4.64
CA GLY A 121 15.41 31.88 5.17
C GLY A 121 15.38 31.59 6.66
N GLU A 122 14.17 31.57 7.20
CA GLU A 122 13.90 31.28 8.61
C GLU A 122 12.81 30.22 8.72
N ARG A 123 13.02 29.26 9.64
CA ARG A 123 12.06 28.19 9.92
C ARG A 123 11.64 28.18 11.38
N ALA A 124 10.39 27.79 11.63
CA ALA A 124 9.89 27.46 12.96
C ALA A 124 10.31 26.03 13.34
N LEU A 125 11.12 25.88 14.39
CA LEU A 125 11.73 24.59 14.77
C LEU A 125 10.70 23.55 15.26
N ASP A 126 9.53 23.99 15.70
CA ASP A 126 8.41 23.15 16.13
C ASP A 126 7.59 22.60 14.95
N GLN A 127 7.82 23.09 13.73
CA GLN A 127 7.01 22.74 12.54
C GLN A 127 7.83 22.12 11.41
N LEU A 128 9.08 22.55 11.23
CA LEU A 128 9.94 22.07 10.16
C LEU A 128 11.29 21.65 10.74
N ASP A 129 11.70 20.42 10.45
CA ASP A 129 13.06 19.98 10.73
C ASP A 129 14.08 20.55 9.71
N GLU A 130 15.36 20.45 10.05
CA GLU A 130 16.46 21.00 9.25
C GLU A 130 16.54 20.33 7.89
N ALA A 131 16.42 19.00 7.87
CA ALA A 131 16.53 18.20 6.67
C ALA A 131 15.42 18.55 5.65
N THR A 132 14.23 18.91 6.11
CA THR A 132 13.12 19.36 5.26
C THR A 132 13.44 20.67 4.58
N VAL A 133 14.03 21.62 5.32
CA VAL A 133 14.43 22.91 4.77
C VAL A 133 15.60 22.76 3.80
N GLU A 134 16.58 21.92 4.11
CA GLU A 134 17.67 21.58 3.17
C GLU A 134 17.15 21.01 1.85
N ARG A 135 16.17 20.10 1.91
CA ARG A 135 15.54 19.53 0.69
C ARG A 135 14.78 20.58 -0.11
N LEU A 136 14.02 21.45 0.57
CA LEU A 136 13.30 22.56 -0.08
C LEU A 136 14.27 23.51 -0.78
N ALA A 137 15.33 23.91 -0.08
CA ALA A 137 16.42 24.73 -0.60
C ALA A 137 17.06 24.10 -1.84
N ALA A 138 17.44 22.82 -1.76
CA ALA A 138 18.05 22.09 -2.88
C ALA A 138 17.12 22.00 -4.10
N THR A 139 15.84 21.69 -3.86
CA THR A 139 14.81 21.61 -4.90
C THR A 139 14.63 22.97 -5.58
N TRP A 140 14.55 24.03 -4.79
CA TRP A 140 14.37 25.39 -5.28
C TRP A 140 15.57 25.85 -6.12
N MET A 141 16.80 25.63 -5.63
CA MET A 141 18.02 25.95 -6.38
C MET A 141 18.10 25.21 -7.71
N SER A 142 17.88 23.88 -7.71
CA SER A 142 17.89 23.09 -8.94
C SER A 142 16.86 23.62 -9.93
N PHE A 143 15.62 23.81 -9.47
CA PHE A 143 14.53 24.30 -10.31
C PHE A 143 14.83 25.68 -10.89
N ALA A 144 15.29 26.61 -10.06
CA ALA A 144 15.49 27.98 -10.47
C ALA A 144 16.69 28.16 -11.40
N SER A 145 17.76 27.37 -11.22
CA SER A 145 18.88 27.33 -12.15
C SER A 145 18.43 26.90 -13.56
N ARG A 146 17.51 25.93 -13.66
CA ARG A 146 16.91 25.49 -14.93
C ARG A 146 15.97 26.54 -15.51
N LEU A 147 15.20 27.22 -14.65
CA LEU A 147 14.33 28.31 -15.04
C LEU A 147 15.11 29.48 -15.68
N ALA A 148 16.31 29.80 -15.18
CA ALA A 148 17.17 30.85 -15.75
C ALA A 148 17.67 30.56 -17.17
N GLY A 149 17.70 29.28 -17.58
CA GLY A 149 18.06 28.86 -18.95
C GLY A 149 16.87 28.62 -19.87
N ALA A 150 15.63 28.73 -19.37
CA ALA A 150 14.42 28.44 -20.12
C ALA A 150 13.74 29.72 -20.63
N THR A 151 12.83 29.55 -21.60
CA THR A 151 12.01 30.67 -22.11
C THR A 151 10.55 30.56 -21.67
N SER A 152 10.01 29.34 -21.58
CA SER A 152 8.65 29.09 -21.14
C SER A 152 8.58 28.38 -19.78
N LEU A 153 7.57 28.71 -18.98
CA LEU A 153 7.27 28.03 -17.73
C LEU A 153 6.93 26.54 -17.92
N GLY A 154 6.39 26.18 -19.09
CA GLY A 154 6.07 24.79 -19.44
C GLY A 154 7.30 23.90 -19.68
N ASP A 155 8.47 24.50 -19.93
CA ASP A 155 9.70 23.78 -20.27
C ASP A 155 10.44 23.24 -19.02
N VAL A 156 10.00 23.62 -17.82
CA VAL A 156 10.70 23.30 -16.56
C VAL A 156 9.76 22.67 -15.55
N ASP A 157 9.99 21.40 -15.24
CA ASP A 157 9.31 20.69 -14.15
C ASP A 157 10.13 20.75 -12.85
N VAL A 158 9.46 20.69 -11.69
CA VAL A 158 10.18 20.69 -10.39
C VAL A 158 11.05 19.45 -10.25
N VAL A 159 10.52 18.28 -10.62
CA VAL A 159 11.28 17.04 -10.73
C VAL A 159 11.95 17.01 -12.10
N ASP A 160 13.28 17.03 -12.14
CA ASP A 160 14.04 16.91 -13.39
C ASP A 160 14.12 15.45 -13.87
N ASP A 161 14.70 15.24 -15.06
CA ASP A 161 14.81 13.90 -15.66
C ASP A 161 15.68 12.94 -14.83
N GLU A 162 16.71 13.44 -14.13
CA GLU A 162 17.59 12.61 -13.30
C GLU A 162 16.87 12.16 -12.03
N GLU A 163 16.21 13.09 -11.33
CA GLU A 163 15.40 12.78 -10.16
C GLU A 163 14.21 11.89 -10.54
N ARG A 164 13.55 12.16 -11.68
CA ARG A 164 12.49 11.32 -12.22
C ARG A 164 12.98 9.89 -12.45
N ALA A 165 14.13 9.71 -13.10
CA ALA A 165 14.71 8.38 -13.28
C ALA A 165 15.02 7.71 -11.93
N GLY A 166 15.53 8.46 -10.96
CA GLY A 166 15.79 7.96 -9.60
C GLY A 166 14.54 7.55 -8.83
N LEU A 167 13.44 8.31 -8.95
CA LEU A 167 12.16 8.00 -8.33
C LEU A 167 11.52 6.75 -8.94
N LEU A 168 11.68 6.55 -10.26
CA LEU A 168 11.11 5.42 -10.98
C LEU A 168 11.98 4.16 -10.95
N ALA A 169 13.27 4.27 -10.68
CA ALA A 169 14.20 3.13 -10.65
C ALA A 169 13.74 2.01 -9.69
N GLY A 170 13.15 2.38 -8.55
CA GLY A 170 12.61 1.43 -7.59
C GLY A 170 11.47 0.56 -8.14
N ASN A 171 10.71 1.05 -9.12
CA ASN A 171 9.65 0.29 -9.79
C ASN A 171 10.23 -0.67 -10.83
N ASP A 172 11.32 -0.30 -11.51
CA ASP A 172 11.99 -1.17 -12.49
C ASP A 172 12.59 -2.43 -11.82
N GLU A 173 13.06 -2.32 -10.58
CA GLU A 173 13.62 -3.43 -9.79
C GLU A 173 12.58 -4.48 -9.38
N THR A 174 11.29 -4.15 -9.38
CA THR A 174 10.24 -5.08 -8.94
C THR A 174 9.81 -6.07 -10.00
N ARG A 175 10.14 -5.84 -11.28
CA ARG A 175 9.66 -6.65 -12.41
C ARG A 175 10.24 -8.07 -12.35
N THR A 176 9.39 -9.05 -12.04
CA THR A 176 9.73 -10.47 -12.06
C THR A 176 8.98 -11.23 -13.15
N ARG A 177 7.72 -10.82 -13.42
CA ARG A 177 6.76 -11.52 -14.29
C ARG A 177 6.74 -13.02 -14.02
N TYR A 178 6.69 -13.41 -12.74
CA TYR A 178 6.66 -14.82 -12.36
C TYR A 178 5.35 -15.47 -12.82
N ARG A 179 5.45 -16.45 -13.73
CA ARG A 179 4.32 -17.28 -14.20
C ARG A 179 3.05 -16.44 -14.48
N PRO A 180 3.10 -15.44 -15.37
CA PRO A 180 2.06 -14.41 -15.49
C PRO A 180 0.74 -14.92 -16.08
N ARG A 181 0.72 -16.18 -16.52
CA ARG A 181 -0.45 -16.87 -17.09
C ARG A 181 -1.00 -17.97 -16.19
N ALA A 182 -0.32 -18.27 -15.07
CA ALA A 182 -0.75 -19.33 -14.18
C ALA A 182 -1.93 -18.88 -13.31
N THR A 183 -2.78 -19.84 -12.98
CA THR A 183 -3.78 -19.69 -11.94
C THR A 183 -3.26 -20.23 -10.60
N VAL A 184 -3.91 -19.82 -9.52
CA VAL A 184 -3.56 -20.27 -8.16
C VAL A 184 -3.72 -21.77 -8.00
N HIS A 185 -4.80 -22.35 -8.54
CA HIS A 185 -5.09 -23.77 -8.42
C HIS A 185 -4.16 -24.64 -9.27
N GLU A 186 -3.66 -24.15 -10.41
CA GLU A 186 -2.61 -24.81 -11.20
C GLU A 186 -1.32 -24.94 -10.39
N LEU A 187 -0.85 -23.83 -9.79
CA LEU A 187 0.36 -23.83 -8.98
C LEU A 187 0.22 -24.72 -7.74
N PHE A 188 -0.96 -24.77 -7.12
CA PHE A 188 -1.25 -25.70 -6.04
C PHE A 188 -1.15 -27.16 -6.52
N ARG A 189 -1.75 -27.49 -7.68
CA ARG A 189 -1.75 -28.83 -8.26
C ARG A 189 -0.34 -29.31 -8.62
N GLU A 190 0.55 -28.41 -9.02
CA GLU A 190 1.97 -28.72 -9.19
C GLU A 190 2.60 -29.21 -7.88
N GLN A 191 2.33 -28.53 -6.76
CA GLN A 191 2.81 -28.98 -5.43
C GLN A 191 2.17 -30.31 -5.02
N ALA A 192 0.87 -30.49 -5.24
CA ALA A 192 0.17 -31.72 -4.90
C ALA A 192 0.67 -32.94 -5.66
N ARG A 193 1.02 -32.78 -6.94
CA ARG A 193 1.66 -33.83 -7.74
C ARG A 193 3.09 -34.12 -7.29
N ALA A 194 3.84 -33.08 -6.94
CA ALA A 194 5.24 -33.23 -6.53
C ALA A 194 5.39 -33.84 -5.13
N ARG A 195 4.45 -33.57 -4.21
CA ARG A 195 4.56 -33.89 -2.78
C ARG A 195 3.21 -34.34 -2.18
N PRO A 196 2.57 -35.38 -2.72
CA PRO A 196 1.21 -35.77 -2.34
C PRO A 196 1.07 -36.10 -0.85
N ASP A 197 2.08 -36.74 -0.24
CA ASP A 197 2.02 -37.20 1.16
C ASP A 197 2.44 -36.12 2.18
N ARG A 198 2.91 -34.95 1.72
CA ARG A 198 3.33 -33.89 2.65
C ARG A 198 2.08 -33.22 3.25
N PRO A 199 2.05 -32.90 4.55
CA PRO A 199 0.99 -32.07 5.12
C PRO A 199 0.88 -30.73 4.40
N ALA A 200 -0.32 -30.38 3.93
CA ALA A 200 -0.67 -29.08 3.39
C ALA A 200 -1.35 -28.22 4.46
N LEU A 201 -2.31 -28.81 5.17
CA LEU A 201 -3.04 -28.17 6.27
C LEU A 201 -2.69 -28.88 7.58
N VAL A 202 -2.47 -28.11 8.64
CA VAL A 202 -2.26 -28.63 9.99
C VAL A 202 -3.11 -27.85 11.00
N TRP A 203 -3.70 -28.54 11.96
CA TRP A 203 -4.45 -27.95 13.07
C TRP A 203 -4.34 -28.84 14.30
N MET A 204 -4.82 -28.39 15.46
CA MET A 204 -4.70 -29.16 16.71
C MET A 204 -5.36 -30.54 16.67
N GLY A 205 -6.32 -30.76 15.77
CA GLY A 205 -7.06 -32.01 15.62
C GLY A 205 -6.53 -32.93 14.51
N GLY A 206 -5.52 -32.53 13.74
CA GLY A 206 -4.98 -33.36 12.66
C GLY A 206 -4.30 -32.58 11.53
N SER A 207 -4.15 -33.27 10.40
CA SER A 207 -3.57 -32.72 9.19
C SER A 207 -4.26 -33.25 7.95
N LEU A 208 -4.22 -32.47 6.86
CA LEU A 208 -4.54 -32.95 5.51
C LEU A 208 -3.29 -32.79 4.65
N SER A 209 -2.91 -33.86 3.96
CA SER A 209 -1.85 -33.85 2.98
C SER A 209 -2.25 -33.08 1.71
N TYR A 210 -1.27 -32.70 0.89
CA TYR A 210 -1.54 -32.07 -0.40
C TYR A 210 -2.41 -32.96 -1.30
N GLY A 211 -2.15 -34.28 -1.34
CA GLY A 211 -2.92 -35.22 -2.15
C GLY A 211 -4.36 -35.35 -1.67
N GLU A 212 -4.58 -35.39 -0.34
CA GLU A 212 -5.93 -35.44 0.22
C GLU A 212 -6.71 -34.13 -0.02
N LEU A 213 -6.05 -32.98 0.14
CA LEU A 213 -6.66 -31.68 -0.14
C LEU A 213 -7.00 -31.54 -1.63
N ASP A 214 -6.11 -31.98 -2.52
CA ASP A 214 -6.31 -31.97 -3.97
C ASP A 214 -7.50 -32.85 -4.37
N ALA A 215 -7.57 -34.08 -3.85
CA ALA A 215 -8.64 -35.03 -4.16
C ALA A 215 -10.01 -34.55 -3.63
N ARG A 216 -10.09 -34.06 -2.38
CA ARG A 216 -11.34 -33.55 -1.81
C ARG A 216 -11.85 -32.32 -2.55
N SER A 217 -10.95 -31.40 -2.90
CA SER A 217 -11.31 -30.19 -3.64
C SER A 217 -11.67 -30.50 -5.10
N ASP A 218 -11.04 -31.48 -5.76
CA ASP A 218 -11.44 -31.93 -7.10
C ASP A 218 -12.86 -32.52 -7.09
N ALA A 219 -13.16 -33.37 -6.10
CA ALA A 219 -14.48 -33.97 -5.94
C ALA A 219 -15.59 -32.92 -5.74
N LEU A 220 -15.32 -31.91 -4.90
CA LEU A 220 -16.24 -30.79 -4.71
C LEU A 220 -16.33 -29.87 -5.95
N ALA A 221 -15.22 -29.66 -6.67
CA ALA A 221 -15.20 -28.86 -7.90
C ALA A 221 -16.11 -29.44 -8.99
N HIS A 222 -16.17 -30.77 -9.15
CA HIS A 222 -17.11 -31.41 -10.07
C HIS A 222 -18.56 -31.08 -9.74
N ARG A 223 -18.91 -31.06 -8.45
CA ARG A 223 -20.25 -30.67 -8.01
C ARG A 223 -20.53 -29.21 -8.36
N LEU A 224 -19.58 -28.31 -8.11
CA LEU A 224 -19.72 -26.88 -8.43
C LEU A 224 -19.90 -26.64 -9.93
N VAL A 225 -19.15 -27.34 -10.79
CA VAL A 225 -19.33 -27.30 -12.25
C VAL A 225 -20.72 -27.79 -12.65
N ALA A 226 -21.26 -28.83 -12.01
CA ALA A 226 -22.63 -29.29 -12.25
C ALA A 226 -23.70 -28.28 -11.81
N GLU A 227 -23.39 -27.44 -10.82
CA GLU A 227 -24.21 -26.28 -10.44
C GLU A 227 -23.97 -25.04 -11.34
N GLY A 228 -23.15 -25.15 -12.38
CA GLY A 228 -22.88 -24.08 -13.34
C GLY A 228 -21.87 -23.04 -12.87
N VAL A 229 -21.00 -23.38 -11.91
CA VAL A 229 -19.85 -22.55 -11.57
C VAL A 229 -18.82 -22.62 -12.70
N GLY A 230 -18.23 -21.47 -13.03
CA GLY A 230 -17.22 -21.27 -14.07
C GLY A 230 -16.49 -19.92 -13.90
N PRO A 231 -15.68 -19.50 -14.89
CA PRO A 231 -14.94 -18.24 -14.86
C PRO A 231 -15.78 -17.03 -14.45
N ASP A 232 -15.26 -16.23 -13.52
CA ASP A 232 -15.86 -14.99 -13.00
C ASP A 232 -17.21 -15.17 -12.27
N ILE A 233 -17.67 -16.40 -12.01
CA ILE A 233 -18.88 -16.65 -11.23
C ILE A 233 -18.56 -16.66 -9.73
N PRO A 234 -19.12 -15.73 -8.93
CA PRO A 234 -18.91 -15.72 -7.49
C PRO A 234 -19.71 -16.84 -6.79
N VAL A 235 -19.06 -17.50 -5.84
CA VAL A 235 -19.63 -18.55 -4.99
C VAL A 235 -19.52 -18.12 -3.54
N ALA A 236 -20.66 -17.96 -2.87
CA ALA A 236 -20.70 -17.58 -1.45
C ALA A 236 -20.13 -18.70 -0.57
N VAL A 237 -19.31 -18.35 0.42
CA VAL A 237 -18.71 -19.31 1.38
C VAL A 237 -19.04 -18.88 2.79
N THR A 238 -19.82 -19.68 3.51
CA THR A 238 -20.22 -19.40 4.91
C THR A 238 -19.53 -20.31 5.93
N LEU A 239 -18.54 -21.09 5.49
CA LEU A 239 -17.82 -22.02 6.35
C LEU A 239 -16.91 -21.28 7.33
N PRO A 240 -16.83 -21.70 8.60
CA PRO A 240 -15.89 -21.15 9.56
C PRO A 240 -14.44 -21.48 9.17
N ARG A 241 -13.47 -20.74 9.73
CA ARG A 241 -12.05 -21.00 9.50
C ARG A 241 -11.71 -22.44 9.90
N GLY A 242 -11.24 -23.23 8.94
CA GLY A 242 -11.09 -24.67 9.11
C GLY A 242 -10.65 -25.36 7.81
N PRO A 243 -10.31 -26.66 7.88
CA PRO A 243 -9.90 -27.43 6.71
C PRO A 243 -10.97 -27.45 5.61
N ASP A 244 -12.25 -27.54 6.00
CA ASP A 244 -13.36 -27.58 5.06
C ASP A 244 -13.53 -26.25 4.29
N ALA A 245 -13.29 -25.11 4.92
CA ALA A 245 -13.28 -23.82 4.22
C ALA A 245 -12.18 -23.77 3.15
N LEU A 246 -11.00 -24.34 3.43
CA LEU A 246 -9.91 -24.39 2.45
C LEU A 246 -10.16 -25.42 1.33
N VAL A 247 -10.83 -26.53 1.62
CA VAL A 247 -11.34 -27.45 0.59
C VAL A 247 -12.31 -26.72 -0.34
N ALA A 248 -13.27 -25.97 0.23
CA ALA A 248 -14.26 -25.21 -0.54
C ALA A 248 -13.63 -24.12 -1.40
N VAL A 249 -12.73 -23.31 -0.84
CA VAL A 249 -11.99 -22.27 -1.58
C VAL A 249 -11.25 -22.86 -2.76
N LEU A 250 -10.47 -23.93 -2.54
CA LEU A 250 -9.72 -24.56 -3.62
C LEU A 250 -10.64 -25.20 -4.67
N ALA A 251 -11.76 -25.81 -4.25
CA ALA A 251 -12.76 -26.37 -5.16
C ALA A 251 -13.40 -25.30 -6.06
N ILE A 252 -13.72 -24.13 -5.50
CA ILE A 252 -14.25 -22.99 -6.26
C ILE A 252 -13.26 -22.56 -7.33
N LEU A 253 -11.98 -22.37 -6.96
CA LEU A 253 -10.94 -21.97 -7.90
C LEU A 253 -10.73 -23.02 -9.00
N LYS A 254 -10.77 -24.31 -8.67
CA LYS A 254 -10.67 -25.42 -9.63
C LYS A 254 -11.85 -25.49 -10.58
N ALA A 255 -13.06 -25.20 -10.09
CA ALA A 255 -14.26 -25.05 -10.92
C ALA A 255 -14.21 -23.78 -11.79
N GLY A 256 -13.22 -22.91 -11.59
CA GLY A 256 -13.02 -21.64 -12.30
C GLY A 256 -13.77 -20.46 -11.68
N GLY A 257 -14.51 -20.66 -10.60
CA GLY A 257 -15.26 -19.59 -9.92
C GLY A 257 -14.39 -18.71 -9.02
N ALA A 258 -15.01 -17.67 -8.49
CA ALA A 258 -14.42 -16.76 -7.51
C ALA A 258 -15.05 -17.00 -6.13
N TYR A 259 -14.25 -17.15 -5.09
CA TYR A 259 -14.83 -17.30 -3.75
C TYR A 259 -15.26 -15.94 -3.18
N LEU A 260 -16.45 -15.91 -2.57
CA LEU A 260 -17.04 -14.76 -1.89
C LEU A 260 -17.24 -15.15 -0.41
N PRO A 261 -16.24 -14.87 0.46
CA PRO A 261 -16.34 -15.23 1.88
C PRO A 261 -17.39 -14.38 2.58
N LEU A 262 -18.22 -15.04 3.39
CA LEU A 262 -19.24 -14.42 4.21
C LEU A 262 -19.02 -14.80 5.67
N ASP A 263 -18.90 -13.79 6.53
CA ASP A 263 -18.87 -14.00 7.97
C ASP A 263 -20.28 -14.36 8.45
N SER A 264 -20.47 -15.59 8.93
CA SER A 264 -21.75 -16.08 9.42
C SER A 264 -22.24 -15.33 10.67
N GLY A 265 -21.38 -14.58 11.35
CA GLY A 265 -21.75 -13.66 12.42
C GLY A 265 -22.41 -12.36 11.96
N TYR A 266 -22.43 -12.07 10.65
CA TYR A 266 -23.11 -10.87 10.13
C TYR A 266 -24.64 -10.99 10.21
N PRO A 267 -25.35 -9.85 10.40
CA PRO A 267 -26.80 -9.83 10.27
C PRO A 267 -27.26 -10.38 8.93
N ARG A 268 -28.37 -11.12 8.92
CA ARG A 268 -28.91 -11.77 7.72
C ARG A 268 -29.09 -10.79 6.56
N GLU A 269 -29.55 -9.58 6.84
CA GLU A 269 -29.77 -8.53 5.85
C GLU A 269 -28.47 -8.12 5.15
N ARG A 270 -27.36 -8.09 5.89
CA ARG A 270 -26.03 -7.80 5.34
C ARG A 270 -25.54 -8.94 4.45
N LEU A 271 -25.79 -10.19 4.84
CA LEU A 271 -25.45 -11.36 4.04
C LEU A 271 -26.22 -11.39 2.73
N LEU A 272 -27.54 -11.17 2.78
CA LEU A 272 -28.40 -11.07 1.60
C LEU A 272 -27.97 -9.94 0.68
N PHE A 273 -27.69 -8.75 1.22
CA PHE A 273 -27.17 -7.63 0.43
C PHE A 273 -25.90 -8.01 -0.35
N ILE A 274 -24.93 -8.64 0.31
CA ILE A 274 -23.66 -9.04 -0.33
C ILE A 274 -23.93 -10.08 -1.42
N ILE A 275 -24.77 -11.08 -1.16
CA ILE A 275 -25.11 -12.13 -2.13
C ILE A 275 -25.81 -11.54 -3.36
N GLU A 276 -26.78 -10.64 -3.14
CA GLU A 276 -27.54 -9.98 -4.20
C GLU A 276 -26.65 -9.04 -5.03
N ASP A 277 -25.85 -8.19 -4.39
CA ASP A 277 -24.91 -7.28 -5.06
C ASP A 277 -23.82 -8.06 -5.81
N ALA A 278 -23.37 -9.20 -5.26
CA ALA A 278 -22.45 -10.11 -5.92
C ALA A 278 -23.06 -10.86 -7.12
N GLY A 279 -24.39 -10.98 -7.18
CA GLY A 279 -25.06 -11.90 -8.09
C GLY A 279 -24.71 -13.38 -7.83
N ALA A 280 -24.33 -13.72 -6.59
CA ALA A 280 -23.97 -15.09 -6.22
C ALA A 280 -25.21 -16.00 -6.23
N ARG A 281 -25.16 -17.08 -7.01
CA ARG A 281 -26.28 -18.04 -7.17
C ARG A 281 -26.04 -19.39 -6.50
N VAL A 282 -24.83 -19.60 -6.01
CA VAL A 282 -24.38 -20.84 -5.37
C VAL A 282 -23.71 -20.46 -4.06
N LEU A 283 -24.07 -21.17 -3.00
CA LEU A 283 -23.48 -21.06 -1.67
C LEU A 283 -22.86 -22.40 -1.27
N ILE A 284 -21.66 -22.35 -0.69
CA ILE A 284 -21.05 -23.47 0.00
C ILE A 284 -21.14 -23.24 1.50
N GLY A 285 -21.70 -24.22 2.20
CA GLY A 285 -21.87 -24.19 3.65
C GLY A 285 -21.72 -25.58 4.28
N ASP A 286 -21.95 -25.65 5.58
CA ASP A 286 -22.06 -26.89 6.34
C ASP A 286 -23.53 -27.20 6.65
N ARG A 287 -23.78 -28.41 7.15
CA ARG A 287 -25.13 -28.88 7.51
C ARG A 287 -25.54 -28.42 8.92
N ASP A 288 -24.63 -27.83 9.68
CA ASP A 288 -24.85 -27.42 11.06
C ASP A 288 -25.54 -26.04 11.12
N HIS A 289 -25.47 -25.25 10.04
CA HIS A 289 -26.09 -23.93 9.89
C HIS A 289 -27.10 -23.86 8.73
N PRO A 290 -28.21 -24.63 8.78
CA PRO A 290 -29.19 -24.71 7.69
C PRO A 290 -29.89 -23.37 7.37
N GLU A 291 -29.94 -22.43 8.31
CA GLU A 291 -30.47 -21.09 8.11
C GLU A 291 -29.68 -20.28 7.07
N LEU A 292 -28.38 -20.55 6.91
CA LEU A 292 -27.50 -19.94 5.93
C LEU A 292 -27.68 -20.53 4.53
N ALA A 293 -28.08 -21.80 4.43
CA ALA A 293 -28.35 -22.46 3.15
C ALA A 293 -29.42 -21.70 2.33
N SER A 294 -30.44 -21.18 3.01
CA SER A 294 -31.53 -20.42 2.39
C SER A 294 -31.16 -19.05 1.82
N LEU A 295 -29.91 -18.61 1.97
CA LEU A 295 -29.44 -17.31 1.47
C LEU A 295 -29.18 -17.28 -0.04
N CYS A 296 -29.05 -18.45 -0.68
CA CYS A 296 -28.84 -18.57 -2.12
C CYS A 296 -29.82 -19.58 -2.72
N ASP A 297 -30.05 -19.48 -4.03
CA ASP A 297 -30.93 -20.39 -4.75
C ASP A 297 -30.48 -21.85 -4.67
N ARG A 298 -29.16 -22.05 -4.61
CA ARG A 298 -28.52 -23.37 -4.59
C ARG A 298 -27.48 -23.42 -3.49
N THR A 299 -27.57 -24.46 -2.66
CA THR A 299 -26.59 -24.76 -1.63
C THR A 299 -25.88 -26.06 -1.96
N VAL A 300 -24.56 -26.03 -1.90
CA VAL A 300 -23.71 -27.22 -1.92
C VAL A 300 -23.12 -27.38 -0.52
N TYR A 301 -23.31 -28.53 0.11
CA TYR A 301 -22.63 -28.79 1.38
C TYR A 301 -21.20 -29.23 1.10
N VAL A 302 -20.24 -28.80 1.92
CA VAL A 302 -18.82 -29.16 1.74
C VAL A 302 -18.59 -30.69 1.80
N THR A 303 -19.48 -31.41 2.47
CA THR A 303 -19.50 -32.87 2.56
C THR A 303 -20.15 -33.57 1.36
N ASP A 304 -20.77 -32.84 0.44
CA ASP A 304 -21.44 -33.38 -0.76
C ASP A 304 -20.45 -33.62 -1.91
N HIS A 305 -19.32 -34.25 -1.61
CA HIS A 305 -18.34 -34.65 -2.59
C HIS A 305 -18.37 -36.17 -2.77
N HIS A 306 -18.44 -36.61 -4.02
CA HIS A 306 -18.31 -38.02 -4.38
C HIS A 306 -16.95 -38.26 -5.04
N PRO A 307 -16.36 -39.46 -4.90
CA PRO A 307 -15.10 -39.78 -5.57
C PRO A 307 -15.19 -39.43 -7.06
N ALA A 308 -14.39 -38.45 -7.50
CA ALA A 308 -14.31 -38.06 -8.90
C ALA A 308 -13.28 -38.92 -9.64
N ALA A 309 -13.52 -39.17 -10.92
CA ALA A 309 -12.60 -39.96 -11.76
C ALA A 309 -11.30 -39.22 -12.12
N GLY A 310 -11.20 -37.92 -11.83
CA GLY A 310 -10.05 -37.07 -12.14
C GLY A 310 -10.37 -35.58 -11.98
N PRO A 311 -9.45 -34.66 -12.31
CA PRO A 311 -9.67 -33.22 -12.18
C PRO A 311 -10.73 -32.71 -13.16
N VAL A 312 -11.39 -31.60 -12.80
CA VAL A 312 -12.25 -30.84 -13.73
C VAL A 312 -11.41 -30.18 -14.83
N ALA A 313 -12.02 -29.92 -15.99
CA ALA A 313 -11.36 -29.20 -17.07
C ALA A 313 -11.07 -27.74 -16.66
N GLU A 314 -9.84 -27.28 -16.88
CA GLU A 314 -9.42 -25.92 -16.55
C GLU A 314 -10.09 -24.91 -17.48
N GLN A 315 -10.82 -23.95 -16.90
CA GLN A 315 -11.55 -22.90 -17.64
C GLN A 315 -11.09 -21.49 -17.28
N ALA A 316 -10.57 -21.30 -16.07
CA ALA A 316 -10.09 -20.00 -15.60
C ALA A 316 -8.73 -19.66 -16.18
N THR A 317 -8.47 -18.36 -16.32
CA THR A 317 -7.17 -17.82 -16.74
C THR A 317 -6.57 -16.98 -15.61
N ALA A 318 -5.33 -16.53 -15.76
CA ALA A 318 -4.71 -15.60 -14.81
C ALA A 318 -5.50 -14.29 -14.62
N ARG A 319 -6.33 -13.90 -15.60
CA ARG A 319 -7.21 -12.72 -15.49
C ARG A 319 -8.61 -13.05 -14.98
N SER A 320 -8.97 -14.32 -14.80
CA SER A 320 -10.24 -14.68 -14.15
C SER A 320 -10.21 -14.30 -12.67
N LEU A 321 -11.39 -13.96 -12.12
CA LEU A 321 -11.55 -13.63 -10.71
C LEU A 321 -11.18 -14.84 -9.84
N ALA A 322 -10.33 -14.62 -8.85
CA ALA A 322 -10.05 -15.59 -7.80
C ALA A 322 -10.98 -15.37 -6.60
N TYR A 323 -11.24 -14.11 -6.24
CA TYR A 323 -12.18 -13.79 -5.17
C TYR A 323 -12.84 -12.43 -5.33
N VAL A 324 -13.93 -12.28 -4.57
CA VAL A 324 -14.59 -11.00 -4.32
C VAL A 324 -14.65 -10.80 -2.81
N MET A 325 -14.08 -9.69 -2.33
CA MET A 325 -14.11 -9.35 -0.89
C MET A 325 -14.74 -7.98 -0.70
N TYR A 326 -15.65 -7.89 0.27
CA TYR A 326 -16.37 -6.66 0.57
C TYR A 326 -15.66 -5.82 1.61
N THR A 327 -15.44 -4.54 1.31
CA THR A 327 -14.90 -3.56 2.26
C THR A 327 -16.00 -2.61 2.74
N SER A 328 -15.84 -2.03 3.93
CA SER A 328 -16.69 -0.94 4.41
C SER A 328 -16.43 0.31 3.55
N GLY A 329 -17.25 0.54 2.54
CA GLY A 329 -17.15 1.73 1.70
C GLY A 329 -17.25 3.02 2.53
N SER A 330 -16.57 4.08 2.10
CA SER A 330 -16.62 5.41 2.75
C SER A 330 -18.03 6.02 2.80
N THR A 331 -18.93 5.58 1.91
CA THR A 331 -20.35 5.96 1.85
C THR A 331 -21.24 5.14 2.80
N GLY A 332 -20.67 4.19 3.56
CA GLY A 332 -21.39 3.29 4.45
C GLY A 332 -21.94 2.03 3.77
N THR A 333 -22.06 2.01 2.43
CA THR A 333 -22.47 0.82 1.67
C THR A 333 -21.25 -0.05 1.36
N PRO A 334 -21.26 -1.35 1.71
CA PRO A 334 -20.18 -2.27 1.36
C PRO A 334 -19.97 -2.34 -0.16
N LYS A 335 -18.71 -2.49 -0.60
CA LYS A 335 -18.34 -2.61 -2.02
C LYS A 335 -17.45 -3.84 -2.22
N GLY A 336 -17.78 -4.66 -3.23
CA GLY A 336 -17.00 -5.84 -3.59
C GLY A 336 -15.77 -5.45 -4.41
N VAL A 337 -14.57 -5.82 -3.96
CA VAL A 337 -13.32 -5.66 -4.70
C VAL A 337 -13.06 -6.92 -5.50
N LEU A 338 -12.83 -6.75 -6.81
CA LEU A 338 -12.66 -7.84 -7.78
C LEU A 338 -11.17 -8.18 -7.96
N ILE A 339 -10.72 -9.32 -7.42
CA ILE A 339 -9.31 -9.74 -7.49
C ILE A 339 -9.12 -10.93 -8.41
N GLU A 340 -8.12 -10.83 -9.28
CA GLU A 340 -7.77 -11.83 -10.28
C GLU A 340 -6.71 -12.82 -9.76
N HIS A 341 -6.63 -13.99 -10.39
CA HIS A 341 -5.60 -14.98 -10.05
C HIS A 341 -4.17 -14.42 -10.13
N ARG A 342 -3.85 -13.61 -11.15
CA ARG A 342 -2.52 -13.01 -11.32
C ARG A 342 -2.10 -12.15 -10.14
N SER A 343 -3.05 -11.53 -9.45
CA SER A 343 -2.76 -10.63 -8.32
C SER A 343 -2.31 -11.43 -7.09
N ILE A 344 -2.91 -12.59 -6.85
CA ILE A 344 -2.45 -13.54 -5.81
C ILE A 344 -1.09 -14.11 -6.20
N VAL A 345 -0.90 -14.53 -7.45
CA VAL A 345 0.39 -15.06 -7.93
C VAL A 345 1.49 -14.01 -7.82
N ARG A 346 1.19 -12.73 -8.04
CA ARG A 346 2.12 -11.62 -7.81
C ARG A 346 2.43 -11.45 -6.32
N LEU A 347 1.44 -11.56 -5.44
CA LEU A 347 1.62 -11.39 -3.98
C LEU A 347 2.58 -12.45 -3.43
N VAL A 348 2.34 -13.72 -3.72
CA VAL A 348 3.07 -14.83 -3.08
C VAL A 348 4.01 -15.58 -3.99
N GLY A 349 4.08 -15.24 -5.28
CA GLY A 349 4.99 -15.85 -6.26
C GLY A 349 6.46 -15.58 -5.92
N ARG A 350 7.37 -15.58 -6.89
CA ARG A 350 8.82 -15.42 -6.66
C ARG A 350 9.21 -14.06 -6.02
N VAL A 351 8.94 -13.92 -4.73
CA VAL A 351 8.99 -12.69 -3.94
C VAL A 351 10.24 -12.67 -3.08
N ARG A 352 10.63 -11.46 -2.65
CA ARG A 352 11.84 -11.24 -1.83
C ARG A 352 11.54 -10.71 -0.42
N TYR A 353 10.30 -10.33 -0.14
CA TYR A 353 9.91 -9.75 1.15
C TYR A 353 9.64 -10.81 2.22
N VAL A 354 9.38 -12.05 1.82
CA VAL A 354 9.07 -13.20 2.68
C VAL A 354 9.80 -14.42 2.15
N THR A 355 10.22 -15.33 3.03
CA THR A 355 10.73 -16.63 2.62
C THR A 355 9.62 -17.67 2.62
N LEU A 356 9.28 -18.15 1.42
CA LEU A 356 8.28 -19.19 1.21
C LEU A 356 8.96 -20.40 0.60
N ASP A 357 9.02 -21.49 1.35
CA ASP A 357 9.58 -22.77 0.93
C ASP A 357 8.84 -23.94 1.59
N SER A 358 9.37 -25.16 1.45
CA SER A 358 8.73 -26.33 2.04
C SER A 358 8.68 -26.28 3.56
N GLU A 359 9.67 -25.66 4.20
CA GLU A 359 9.80 -25.59 5.66
C GLU A 359 8.97 -24.43 6.25
N THR A 360 8.37 -23.59 5.42
CA THR A 360 7.39 -22.60 5.84
C THR A 360 6.13 -23.27 6.40
N THR A 361 5.86 -23.04 7.68
CA THR A 361 4.54 -23.19 8.29
C THR A 361 3.97 -21.80 8.57
N PHE A 362 2.95 -21.38 7.83
CA PHE A 362 2.32 -20.07 7.97
C PHE A 362 1.03 -20.18 8.79
N LEU A 363 0.86 -19.30 9.77
CA LEU A 363 -0.38 -19.22 10.55
C LEU A 363 -1.53 -18.69 9.70
N HIS A 364 -2.63 -19.43 9.64
CA HIS A 364 -3.91 -18.94 9.14
C HIS A 364 -4.82 -18.54 10.31
N ALA A 365 -4.86 -17.24 10.57
CA ALA A 365 -5.65 -16.63 11.64
C ALA A 365 -6.54 -15.50 11.13
N ALA A 366 -6.27 -14.90 9.97
CA ALA A 366 -7.15 -13.92 9.37
C ALA A 366 -8.51 -14.54 9.02
N PRO A 367 -9.63 -13.81 9.23
CA PRO A 367 -10.92 -14.20 8.66
C PRO A 367 -10.80 -14.34 7.13
N LEU A 368 -11.53 -15.29 6.54
CA LEU A 368 -11.44 -15.55 5.10
C LEU A 368 -11.88 -14.33 4.26
N GLY A 369 -12.80 -13.52 4.77
CA GLY A 369 -13.24 -12.26 4.13
C GLY A 369 -12.28 -11.09 4.27
N PHE A 370 -11.14 -11.29 4.94
CA PHE A 370 -10.07 -10.31 5.05
C PHE A 370 -8.89 -10.77 4.17
N ASP A 371 -8.38 -9.87 3.34
CA ASP A 371 -7.48 -10.25 2.24
C ASP A 371 -6.11 -10.75 2.71
N ALA A 372 -5.66 -10.42 3.93
CA ALA A 372 -4.46 -11.04 4.51
C ALA A 372 -4.52 -12.57 4.58
N SER A 373 -5.72 -13.17 4.62
CA SER A 373 -5.87 -14.63 4.50
C SER A 373 -5.26 -15.19 3.22
N THR A 374 -5.18 -14.40 2.14
CA THR A 374 -4.57 -14.82 0.87
C THR A 374 -3.08 -15.11 1.02
N LEU A 375 -2.34 -14.29 1.78
CA LEU A 375 -0.93 -14.55 2.11
C LEU A 375 -0.80 -15.79 2.99
N GLU A 376 -1.63 -15.90 4.03
CA GLU A 376 -1.58 -17.00 5.00
C GLU A 376 -1.88 -18.38 4.37
N ILE A 377 -2.75 -18.42 3.37
CA ILE A 377 -3.16 -19.63 2.67
C ILE A 377 -2.21 -19.92 1.51
N TRP A 378 -2.09 -19.00 0.55
CA TRP A 378 -1.39 -19.27 -0.71
C TRP A 378 0.13 -19.13 -0.58
N GLY A 379 0.62 -18.35 0.39
CA GLY A 379 2.04 -18.24 0.70
C GLY A 379 2.69 -19.62 0.90
N PRO A 380 2.27 -20.41 1.89
CA PRO A 380 2.82 -21.75 2.09
C PRO A 380 2.36 -22.75 1.01
N LEU A 381 1.08 -22.73 0.62
CA LEU A 381 0.50 -23.80 -0.22
C LEU A 381 1.04 -23.84 -1.65
N LEU A 382 1.53 -22.71 -2.18
CA LEU A 382 2.14 -22.67 -3.51
C LEU A 382 3.64 -23.02 -3.49
N HIS A 383 4.24 -23.20 -2.31
CA HIS A 383 5.67 -23.48 -2.11
C HIS A 383 5.94 -24.83 -1.44
N GLY A 384 4.88 -25.63 -1.22
CA GLY A 384 4.97 -26.93 -0.56
C GLY A 384 5.15 -26.84 0.96
N GLY A 385 4.88 -25.67 1.53
CA GLY A 385 4.81 -25.41 2.97
C GLY A 385 3.51 -25.91 3.59
N ARG A 386 3.22 -25.45 4.80
CA ARG A 386 2.03 -25.81 5.60
C ARG A 386 1.23 -24.58 5.98
N CYS A 387 -0.08 -24.66 5.86
CA CYS A 387 -1.02 -23.69 6.40
C CYS A 387 -1.51 -24.21 7.77
N ALA A 388 -1.13 -23.51 8.85
CA ALA A 388 -1.46 -23.86 10.22
C ALA A 388 -2.71 -23.11 10.68
N ILE A 389 -3.82 -23.83 10.86
CA ILE A 389 -5.14 -23.24 11.09
C ILE A 389 -5.30 -22.89 12.56
N TYR A 390 -5.53 -21.62 12.86
CA TYR A 390 -5.85 -21.14 14.19
C TYR A 390 -7.32 -21.45 14.53
N PRO A 391 -7.61 -22.12 15.67
CA PRO A 391 -8.97 -22.63 15.95
C PRO A 391 -9.93 -21.56 16.45
N ASP A 392 -9.46 -20.59 17.24
CA ASP A 392 -10.33 -19.67 17.97
C ASP A 392 -10.68 -18.44 17.11
N PRO A 393 -11.93 -17.94 17.07
CA PRO A 393 -12.32 -16.84 16.18
C PRO A 393 -11.41 -15.61 16.25
N VAL A 394 -10.94 -15.28 17.46
CA VAL A 394 -10.06 -14.15 17.74
C VAL A 394 -8.75 -14.66 18.35
N PRO A 395 -7.58 -14.32 17.78
CA PRO A 395 -6.30 -14.68 18.37
C PRO A 395 -6.01 -13.94 19.69
N THR A 396 -5.39 -14.65 20.63
CA THR A 396 -4.83 -14.11 21.88
C THR A 396 -3.33 -14.43 21.97
N GLY A 397 -2.58 -13.72 22.81
CA GLY A 397 -1.15 -13.99 23.05
C GLY A 397 -0.90 -15.45 23.44
N GLU A 398 -1.56 -15.94 24.51
CA GLU A 398 -1.45 -17.33 24.95
C GLU A 398 -1.86 -18.34 23.86
N GLY A 399 -2.94 -18.05 23.12
CA GLY A 399 -3.40 -18.92 22.05
C GLY A 399 -2.40 -18.98 20.89
N LEU A 400 -1.79 -17.85 20.53
CA LEU A 400 -0.72 -17.79 19.53
C LEU A 400 0.49 -18.61 20.00
N ALA A 401 0.96 -18.42 21.22
CA ALA A 401 2.10 -19.16 21.77
C ALA A 401 1.87 -20.69 21.74
N ARG A 402 0.66 -21.11 22.12
CA ARG A 402 0.22 -22.51 22.06
C ARG A 402 0.29 -23.07 20.65
N ILE A 403 -0.28 -22.36 19.67
CA ILE A 403 -0.34 -22.82 18.28
C ILE A 403 1.03 -22.77 17.61
N ILE A 404 1.84 -21.74 17.88
CA ILE A 404 3.20 -21.62 17.36
C ILE A 404 4.04 -22.81 17.80
N THR A 405 3.97 -23.16 19.09
CA THR A 405 4.70 -24.31 19.63
C THR A 405 4.17 -25.64 19.11
N ALA A 406 2.85 -25.86 19.17
CA ALA A 406 2.24 -27.15 18.86
C ALA A 406 2.33 -27.53 17.37
N LEU A 407 2.20 -26.54 16.48
CA LEU A 407 2.19 -26.77 15.02
C LEU A 407 3.49 -26.37 14.34
N GLY A 408 4.47 -25.85 15.08
CA GLY A 408 5.75 -25.39 14.54
C GLY A 408 5.56 -24.23 13.57
N VAL A 409 4.76 -23.23 13.93
CA VAL A 409 4.52 -22.05 13.09
C VAL A 409 5.82 -21.25 12.98
N THR A 410 6.15 -20.86 11.76
CA THR A 410 7.37 -20.12 11.44
C THR A 410 7.06 -18.71 10.94
N HIS A 411 5.87 -18.49 10.38
CA HIS A 411 5.46 -17.22 9.80
C HIS A 411 4.05 -16.86 10.30
N ALA A 412 3.85 -15.59 10.61
CA ALA A 412 2.55 -15.06 10.99
C ALA A 412 2.37 -13.64 10.48
N TRP A 413 1.11 -13.24 10.30
CA TRP A 413 0.71 -11.87 10.07
C TRP A 413 -0.27 -11.44 11.16
N LEU A 414 -0.09 -10.25 11.72
CA LEU A 414 -0.99 -9.67 12.73
C LEU A 414 -1.40 -8.26 12.29
N THR A 415 -2.61 -7.84 12.62
CA THR A 415 -2.93 -6.40 12.56
C THR A 415 -2.06 -5.64 13.57
N ALA A 416 -1.79 -4.36 13.31
CA ALA A 416 -1.03 -3.51 14.23
C ALA A 416 -1.66 -3.51 15.64
N ALA A 417 -2.98 -3.45 15.73
CA ALA A 417 -3.71 -3.54 17.00
C ALA A 417 -3.50 -4.88 17.73
N LEU A 418 -3.59 -6.01 17.04
CA LEU A 418 -3.36 -7.33 17.64
C LEU A 418 -1.88 -7.50 18.04
N PHE A 419 -0.95 -7.06 17.19
CA PHE A 419 0.48 -7.06 17.51
C PHE A 419 0.76 -6.25 18.78
N ASN A 420 0.23 -5.03 18.88
CA ASN A 420 0.39 -4.18 20.07
C ASN A 420 -0.18 -4.86 21.32
N ALA A 421 -1.39 -5.43 21.23
CA ALA A 421 -2.02 -6.13 22.34
C ALA A 421 -1.19 -7.34 22.82
N VAL A 422 -0.61 -8.11 21.90
CA VAL A 422 0.26 -9.24 22.27
C VAL A 422 1.56 -8.76 22.89
N VAL A 423 2.14 -7.65 22.41
CA VAL A 423 3.38 -7.08 22.96
C VAL A 423 3.15 -6.47 24.35
N ASP A 424 2.01 -5.82 24.59
CA ASP A 424 1.65 -5.28 25.90
C ASP A 424 1.39 -6.39 26.93
N ASP A 425 0.87 -7.54 26.49
CA ASP A 425 0.64 -8.72 27.33
C ASP A 425 1.95 -9.48 27.62
N ASP A 426 2.56 -10.08 26.60
CA ASP A 426 3.92 -10.62 26.64
C ASP A 426 4.43 -10.86 25.20
N PRO A 427 5.46 -10.12 24.72
CA PRO A 427 6.00 -10.33 23.38
C PRO A 427 6.62 -11.72 23.21
N SER A 428 6.93 -12.44 24.29
CA SER A 428 7.47 -13.80 24.25
C SER A 428 6.48 -14.82 23.69
N HIS A 429 5.18 -14.50 23.66
CA HIS A 429 4.16 -15.29 23.00
C HIS A 429 4.42 -15.54 21.51
N LEU A 430 5.22 -14.69 20.87
CA LEU A 430 5.57 -14.79 19.45
C LEU A 430 6.91 -15.51 19.20
N ARG A 431 7.56 -16.06 20.25
CA ARG A 431 8.80 -16.84 20.10
C ARG A 431 8.59 -18.08 19.23
N GLY A 432 9.59 -18.39 18.41
CA GLY A 432 9.55 -19.50 17.45
C GLY A 432 9.23 -19.04 16.02
N LEU A 433 8.67 -17.84 15.84
CA LEU A 433 8.52 -17.24 14.53
C LEU A 433 9.87 -16.85 13.94
N ARG A 434 10.07 -17.19 12.67
CA ARG A 434 11.18 -16.74 11.84
C ARG A 434 10.91 -15.37 11.23
N GLN A 435 9.71 -15.17 10.67
CA GLN A 435 9.28 -13.87 10.14
C GLN A 435 7.87 -13.52 10.64
N LEU A 436 7.73 -12.31 11.17
CA LEU A 436 6.48 -11.75 11.64
C LEU A 436 6.13 -10.50 10.84
N PHE A 437 4.98 -10.52 10.19
CA PHE A 437 4.43 -9.35 9.51
C PHE A 437 3.41 -8.65 10.41
N THR A 438 3.42 -7.33 10.42
CA THR A 438 2.40 -6.52 11.09
C THR A 438 2.03 -5.31 10.23
N GLY A 439 0.78 -4.86 10.30
CA GLY A 439 0.30 -3.77 9.44
C GLY A 439 -1.20 -3.50 9.55
N GLY A 440 -1.76 -2.89 8.51
CA GLY A 440 -3.17 -2.44 8.47
C GLY A 440 -3.40 -1.06 9.09
N GLU A 441 -2.50 -0.61 9.98
CA GLU A 441 -2.45 0.75 10.52
C GLU A 441 -0.99 1.17 10.71
N ALA A 442 -0.76 2.45 11.03
CA ALA A 442 0.59 2.93 11.35
C ALA A 442 1.14 2.18 12.58
N LEU A 443 2.30 1.54 12.43
CA LEU A 443 2.91 0.79 13.52
C LEU A 443 3.43 1.73 14.60
N SER A 444 3.29 1.31 15.85
CA SER A 444 3.86 2.02 17.00
C SER A 444 5.36 1.72 17.14
N PRO A 445 6.26 2.73 17.05
CA PRO A 445 7.69 2.51 17.28
C PRO A 445 8.02 1.91 18.65
N ARG A 446 7.23 2.20 19.69
CA ARG A 446 7.39 1.61 21.04
C ARG A 446 7.27 0.08 21.00
N HIS A 447 6.09 -0.44 20.66
CA HIS A 447 5.83 -1.88 20.58
C HIS A 447 6.79 -2.60 19.63
N VAL A 448 7.16 -1.99 18.50
CA VAL A 448 8.15 -2.56 17.58
C VAL A 448 9.50 -2.76 18.26
N ARG A 449 10.00 -1.74 19.00
CA ARG A 449 11.27 -1.87 19.74
C ARG A 449 11.21 -2.93 20.84
N GLU A 450 10.10 -2.99 21.58
CA GLU A 450 9.89 -3.99 22.63
C GLU A 450 9.88 -5.41 22.05
N ALA A 451 9.16 -5.63 20.94
CA ALA A 451 9.15 -6.91 20.24
C ALA A 451 10.52 -7.29 19.68
N LEU A 452 11.23 -6.37 19.04
CA LEU A 452 12.58 -6.62 18.53
C LEU A 452 13.54 -7.01 19.66
N ALA A 453 13.43 -6.39 20.84
CA ALA A 453 14.24 -6.74 21.99
C ALA A 453 13.91 -8.14 22.56
N ALA A 454 12.62 -8.52 22.57
CA ALA A 454 12.16 -9.80 23.11
C ALA A 454 12.31 -11.00 22.15
N LEU A 455 12.39 -10.73 20.85
CA LEU A 455 12.42 -11.73 19.77
C LEU A 455 13.71 -11.60 18.93
N PRO A 456 14.87 -12.04 19.46
CA PRO A 456 16.18 -11.85 18.79
C PRO A 456 16.34 -12.65 17.49
N ASP A 457 15.57 -13.72 17.30
CA ASP A 457 15.66 -14.61 16.14
C ASP A 457 14.53 -14.38 15.11
N THR A 458 13.64 -13.42 15.37
CA THR A 458 12.49 -13.11 14.50
C THR A 458 12.74 -11.84 13.70
N GLU A 459 12.57 -11.91 12.38
CA GLU A 459 12.51 -10.71 11.54
C GLU A 459 11.11 -10.12 11.60
N ILE A 460 11.00 -8.82 11.93
CA ILE A 460 9.72 -8.11 11.95
C ILE A 460 9.62 -7.23 10.72
N HIS A 461 8.48 -7.32 10.02
CA HIS A 461 8.22 -6.62 8.78
C HIS A 461 6.94 -5.79 8.92
N ASN A 462 7.00 -4.53 8.48
CA ASN A 462 5.79 -3.74 8.25
C ASN A 462 5.22 -4.07 6.86
N GLY A 463 3.94 -4.44 6.78
CA GLY A 463 3.24 -4.68 5.53
C GLY A 463 2.14 -3.65 5.28
N TYR A 464 2.15 -3.02 4.12
CA TYR A 464 1.15 -2.04 3.71
C TYR A 464 0.54 -2.40 2.36
N GLY A 465 -0.78 -2.35 2.26
CA GLY A 465 -1.50 -2.39 1.01
C GLY A 465 -3.01 -2.29 1.24
N PRO A 466 -3.76 -1.56 0.39
CA PRO A 466 -5.20 -1.62 0.39
C PRO A 466 -5.70 -2.94 -0.24
N THR A 467 -6.94 -3.31 0.05
CA THR A 467 -7.59 -4.49 -0.55
C THR A 467 -7.60 -4.43 -2.07
N GLU A 468 -7.75 -3.23 -2.64
CA GLU A 468 -7.69 -2.93 -4.07
C GLU A 468 -6.31 -3.19 -4.71
N CYS A 469 -5.29 -3.54 -3.93
CA CYS A 469 -3.95 -3.86 -4.40
C CYS A 469 -3.46 -5.24 -3.92
N THR A 470 -4.39 -6.10 -3.51
CA THR A 470 -4.15 -7.50 -3.11
C THR A 470 -3.15 -7.63 -1.96
N THR A 471 -3.63 -7.30 -0.75
CA THR A 471 -2.91 -7.45 0.53
C THR A 471 -1.70 -6.55 0.72
N PHE A 472 -0.59 -6.79 0.03
CA PHE A 472 0.64 -6.00 0.19
C PHE A 472 1.04 -5.31 -1.09
N THR A 473 1.14 -3.99 -1.01
CA THR A 473 1.77 -3.13 -2.01
C THR A 473 3.25 -2.95 -1.69
N THR A 474 3.55 -2.57 -0.45
CA THR A 474 4.92 -2.30 0.02
C THR A 474 5.21 -3.06 1.31
N THR A 475 6.49 -3.35 1.54
CA THR A 475 6.96 -3.96 2.78
C THR A 475 8.24 -3.31 3.27
N HIS A 476 8.41 -3.24 4.58
CA HIS A 476 9.62 -2.77 5.24
C HIS A 476 10.13 -3.80 6.25
N ALA A 477 11.27 -4.41 5.96
CA ALA A 477 12.02 -5.17 6.96
C ALA A 477 12.56 -4.18 8.01
N ILE A 478 12.09 -4.28 9.25
CA ILE A 478 12.42 -3.33 10.30
C ILE A 478 13.79 -3.68 10.86
N ALA A 479 14.74 -2.74 10.72
CA ALA A 479 16.10 -2.95 11.16
C ALA A 479 16.17 -2.92 12.71
N ARG A 480 16.99 -3.81 13.29
CA ARG A 480 17.15 -3.91 14.75
C ARG A 480 17.77 -2.66 15.37
N ASP A 481 18.54 -1.92 14.60
CA ASP A 481 19.18 -0.66 14.96
C ASP A 481 18.30 0.57 14.67
N THR A 482 16.99 0.38 14.45
CA THR A 482 16.03 1.48 14.33
C THR A 482 16.21 2.46 15.51
N PRO A 483 16.53 3.74 15.25
CA PRO A 483 16.87 4.68 16.31
C PRO A 483 15.77 4.82 17.36
N PRO A 484 16.11 4.98 18.65
CA PRO A 484 15.11 5.24 19.70
C PRO A 484 14.27 6.50 19.44
N THR A 485 14.82 7.45 18.68
CA THR A 485 14.18 8.70 18.27
C THR A 485 13.23 8.55 17.07
N ALA A 486 13.14 7.37 16.45
CA ALA A 486 12.22 7.13 15.36
C ALA A 486 10.76 7.35 15.81
N THR A 487 10.09 8.29 15.16
CA THR A 487 8.70 8.68 15.45
C THR A 487 7.67 7.95 14.59
N SER A 488 8.12 7.23 13.55
CA SER A 488 7.28 6.42 12.67
C SER A 488 8.06 5.22 12.13
N ILE A 489 7.33 4.21 11.64
CA ILE A 489 7.90 3.07 10.93
C ILE A 489 7.49 3.17 9.45
N PRO A 490 8.43 3.21 8.49
CA PRO A 490 8.10 3.29 7.07
C PRO A 490 7.26 2.10 6.59
N ILE A 491 6.43 2.34 5.57
CA ILE A 491 5.73 1.28 4.81
C ILE A 491 6.66 0.54 3.82
N GLY A 492 7.86 1.09 3.60
CA GLY A 492 8.94 0.43 2.88
C GLY A 492 8.91 0.60 1.37
N ARG A 493 9.27 -0.46 0.66
CA ARG A 493 9.44 -0.48 -0.80
C ARG A 493 8.39 -1.38 -1.46
N PRO A 494 8.03 -1.13 -2.73
CA PRO A 494 7.11 -1.98 -3.46
C PRO A 494 7.60 -3.42 -3.52
N ILE A 495 6.67 -4.38 -3.43
CA ILE A 495 7.00 -5.79 -3.67
C ILE A 495 6.97 -6.11 -5.17
N ALA A 496 7.22 -7.37 -5.54
CA ALA A 496 7.36 -7.80 -6.93
C ALA A 496 6.17 -7.37 -7.81
N ASP A 497 6.48 -7.01 -9.07
CA ASP A 497 5.54 -6.61 -10.12
C ASP A 497 4.55 -5.52 -9.67
N THR A 498 5.07 -4.54 -8.91
CA THR A 498 4.33 -3.36 -8.45
C THR A 498 5.13 -2.08 -8.60
N ALA A 499 4.39 -1.05 -8.98
CA ALA A 499 4.87 0.31 -9.03
C ALA A 499 4.17 1.14 -7.95
N VAL A 500 4.92 2.07 -7.36
CA VAL A 500 4.37 3.09 -6.49
C VAL A 500 4.81 4.46 -6.97
N TYR A 501 3.92 5.44 -6.86
CA TYR A 501 4.19 6.82 -7.21
C TYR A 501 3.66 7.73 -6.13
N VAL A 502 4.40 8.78 -5.79
CA VAL A 502 3.92 9.84 -4.90
C VAL A 502 3.64 11.04 -5.79
N LEU A 503 2.36 11.40 -5.91
CA LEU A 503 1.89 12.40 -6.86
C LEU A 503 1.23 13.59 -6.17
N ASN A 504 1.29 14.74 -6.82
CA ASN A 504 0.54 15.92 -6.39
C ASN A 504 -0.92 15.90 -6.87
N ARG A 505 -1.70 16.95 -6.57
CA ARG A 505 -3.12 17.08 -6.96
C ARG A 505 -3.37 17.04 -8.47
N ARG A 506 -2.33 17.19 -9.27
CA ARG A 506 -2.38 17.17 -10.74
C ARG A 506 -1.78 15.91 -11.33
N ARG A 507 -1.55 14.88 -10.49
CA ARG A 507 -0.96 13.60 -10.87
C ARG A 507 0.41 13.78 -11.54
N ARG A 508 1.25 14.65 -10.98
CA ARG A 508 2.68 14.78 -11.35
C ARG A 508 3.53 14.31 -10.17
N LEU A 509 4.70 13.74 -10.45
CA LEU A 509 5.64 13.30 -9.42
C LEU A 509 6.00 14.46 -8.49
N VAL A 510 6.07 14.19 -7.19
CA VAL A 510 6.65 15.13 -6.23
C VAL A 510 8.13 14.83 -6.02
N PRO A 511 8.96 15.84 -5.72
CA PRO A 511 10.38 15.62 -5.42
C PRO A 511 10.57 14.73 -4.19
N LYS A 512 11.73 14.09 -4.10
CA LYS A 512 12.04 13.18 -3.00
C LYS A 512 11.95 13.88 -1.64
N GLY A 513 11.20 13.29 -0.73
CA GLY A 513 11.02 13.79 0.64
C GLY A 513 9.87 14.80 0.79
N PHE A 514 9.12 15.06 -0.28
CA PHE A 514 7.88 15.83 -0.23
C PHE A 514 6.67 14.91 -0.08
N ILE A 515 5.60 15.46 0.47
CA ILE A 515 4.33 14.75 0.67
C ILE A 515 3.49 14.85 -0.61
N GLY A 516 2.91 13.72 -1.00
CA GLY A 516 1.90 13.63 -2.04
C GLY A 516 0.97 12.44 -1.79
N GLU A 517 0.02 12.25 -2.69
CA GLU A 517 -0.88 11.11 -2.69
C GLU A 517 -0.16 9.89 -3.28
N LEU A 518 -0.33 8.73 -2.62
CA LEU A 518 0.27 7.47 -3.06
C LEU A 518 -0.63 6.81 -4.12
N TYR A 519 -0.08 6.60 -5.31
CA TYR A 519 -0.68 5.83 -6.39
C TYR A 519 0.04 4.50 -6.55
N ILE A 520 -0.71 3.46 -6.90
CA ILE A 520 -0.23 2.09 -6.97
C ILE A 520 -0.55 1.53 -8.35
N GLY A 521 0.44 0.88 -8.96
CA GLY A 521 0.33 0.21 -10.25
C GLY A 521 0.87 -1.22 -10.24
N GLY A 522 0.68 -1.92 -11.35
CA GLY A 522 1.17 -3.28 -11.57
C GLY A 522 0.15 -4.37 -11.23
N LEU A 523 0.61 -5.63 -11.22
CA LEU A 523 -0.27 -6.80 -11.29
C LEU A 523 -1.10 -7.06 -10.02
N GLY A 524 -0.79 -6.36 -8.92
CA GLY A 524 -1.56 -6.42 -7.68
C GLY A 524 -2.86 -5.61 -7.70
N VAL A 525 -3.00 -4.66 -8.64
CA VAL A 525 -4.18 -3.79 -8.76
C VAL A 525 -5.41 -4.63 -9.12
N ALA A 526 -6.50 -4.41 -8.39
CA ALA A 526 -7.78 -5.06 -8.61
C ALA A 526 -8.33 -4.77 -10.01
N ARG A 527 -9.19 -5.65 -10.51
CA ARG A 527 -9.95 -5.38 -11.74
C ARG A 527 -10.84 -4.14 -11.60
N GLY A 528 -11.32 -3.89 -10.38
CA GLY A 528 -12.20 -2.77 -10.04
C GLY A 528 -13.14 -3.13 -8.90
N TYR A 529 -14.18 -2.33 -8.74
CA TYR A 529 -15.29 -2.56 -7.84
C TYR A 529 -16.47 -3.19 -8.57
N LEU A 530 -17.08 -4.19 -7.95
CA LEU A 530 -18.22 -4.87 -8.52
C LEU A 530 -19.40 -3.91 -8.71
N ALA A 531 -19.85 -3.77 -9.97
CA ALA A 531 -21.00 -2.95 -10.34
C ALA A 531 -20.93 -1.50 -9.81
N ARG A 532 -19.74 -0.87 -9.80
CA ARG A 532 -19.54 0.54 -9.40
C ARG A 532 -18.66 1.34 -10.40
N PRO A 533 -19.09 1.53 -11.66
CA PRO A 533 -18.28 2.20 -12.69
C PRO A 533 -17.95 3.67 -12.39
N GLU A 534 -18.70 4.33 -11.51
CA GLU A 534 -18.40 5.68 -11.03
C GLU A 534 -17.17 5.69 -10.12
N LEU A 535 -17.16 4.77 -9.13
CA LEU A 535 -16.01 4.59 -8.22
C LEU A 535 -14.79 4.08 -8.98
N ASP A 536 -14.99 3.23 -10.00
CA ASP A 536 -13.89 2.73 -10.82
C ASP A 536 -13.19 3.89 -11.53
N ARG A 537 -13.94 4.78 -12.18
CA ARG A 537 -13.38 5.97 -12.84
C ARG A 537 -12.67 6.92 -11.88
N GLU A 538 -13.10 6.98 -10.62
CA GLU A 538 -12.48 7.81 -9.60
C GLU A 538 -11.18 7.19 -9.07
N ARG A 539 -11.15 5.86 -8.86
CA ARG A 539 -10.08 5.18 -8.09
C ARG A 539 -9.07 4.41 -8.95
N PHE A 540 -9.45 3.99 -10.16
CA PHE A 540 -8.60 3.29 -11.10
C PHE A 540 -8.39 4.17 -12.33
N VAL A 541 -7.22 4.83 -12.36
CA VAL A 541 -6.89 5.82 -13.39
C VAL A 541 -5.72 5.34 -14.26
N ASP A 542 -5.69 5.79 -15.50
CA ASP A 542 -4.60 5.48 -16.42
C ASP A 542 -3.25 5.98 -15.89
N ASN A 543 -2.22 5.14 -16.04
CA ASN A 543 -0.86 5.50 -15.67
C ASN A 543 -0.22 6.38 -16.74
N LEU A 544 -0.27 7.70 -16.52
CA LEU A 544 0.41 8.68 -17.39
C LEU A 544 1.86 8.97 -16.96
N ILE A 545 2.34 8.32 -15.90
CA ILE A 545 3.68 8.54 -15.33
C ILE A 545 4.70 7.62 -15.99
N ASP A 546 4.40 6.34 -16.14
CA ASP A 546 5.30 5.39 -16.79
C ASP A 546 4.57 4.62 -17.90
N PRO A 547 4.76 4.99 -19.18
CA PRO A 547 4.11 4.32 -20.31
C PRO A 547 4.64 2.89 -20.56
N ARG A 548 5.58 2.40 -19.73
CA ARG A 548 6.05 1.01 -19.77
C ARG A 548 5.18 0.07 -18.92
N ASP A 549 4.31 0.62 -18.07
CA ASP A 549 3.42 -0.10 -17.16
C ASP A 549 1.96 -0.04 -17.65
N ASP A 550 1.71 -0.62 -18.84
CA ASP A 550 0.41 -0.61 -19.53
C ASP A 550 -0.58 -1.74 -19.07
N ASP A 551 -0.26 -2.52 -18.04
CA ASP A 551 -0.86 -3.87 -17.80
C ASP A 551 -1.60 -4.09 -16.46
#